data_AF-A0A3M1NVR6-F1
#
_entry.id   AF-A0A3M1NVR6-F1
#
_cell.length_a   1.000
_cell.length_b   1.000
_cell.length_c   1.000
_cell.angle_alpha   90.00
_cell.angle_beta   90.00
_cell.angle_gamma   90.00
#
_symmetry.space_group_name_H-M   'P 1'
#
loop_
_entity.id
_entity.type
_entity.pdbx_description
1 polymer ?
#
loop_
_entity_poly.entity_id
_entity_poly.type
_entity_poly.pdbx_seq_one_letter_code
_entity_poly.pdbx_strand_id
1 'polypeptide(L)'
;YLGKSKSAQYGLCEIIDAKFERENDLKRSLSKEDEVHILCESDLIVRNRNGYPEPSLDAFKFYLHEHFPEFSDLQPVYDKSYLKVRFIGGFRGVWRLERPHVQAIASGSVITLKNEGEKEVDVSELFNELQGYYTEEGFGKLVPFPLGNTSIQSVTVSDPPDEKNDNNQVATENIIKEFADYLHLQSTLQSIRRSALENGKKNNLSISNSLISFLYNGIRNVSTFAEWHNLLSDLRRKKFDALEKVKTKLFLEKKNNSQSFSINKDKFTHLIREKLTRSEWLNDDEMVFRFYKEYMTVFLSVIRFKKRGVKDVE
;
A
#
# COMPACT_ATOMS: atom_id res chain seq x y z
N TYR A 1 10.51 -14.98 19.34
CA TYR A 1 9.25 -14.27 19.08
C TYR A 1 8.97 -14.35 17.59
N LEU A 2 7.77 -14.79 17.21
CA LEU A 2 7.36 -14.84 15.80
C LEU A 2 6.56 -13.57 15.50
N GLY A 3 7.02 -12.80 14.53
CA GLY A 3 6.50 -11.45 14.28
C GLY A 3 6.62 -10.54 15.51
N LYS A 4 5.56 -9.79 15.81
CA LYS A 4 5.50 -8.84 16.94
C LYS A 4 4.97 -9.46 18.23
N SER A 5 4.52 -10.72 18.20
CA SER A 5 3.86 -11.33 19.35
C SER A 5 4.87 -11.82 20.38
N LYS A 6 4.74 -11.32 21.61
CA LYS A 6 5.49 -11.79 22.79
C LYS A 6 4.93 -13.10 23.35
N SER A 7 3.72 -13.49 22.96
CA SER A 7 2.98 -14.64 23.50
C SER A 7 2.96 -15.87 22.58
N ALA A 8 3.57 -15.80 21.39
CA ALA A 8 3.72 -16.98 20.54
C ALA A 8 4.54 -18.04 21.30
N GLN A 9 3.88 -19.15 21.67
CA GLN A 9 4.50 -20.30 22.30
C GLN A 9 4.90 -21.30 21.22
N TYR A 10 6.06 -21.93 21.39
CA TYR A 10 6.58 -22.93 20.46
C TYR A 10 6.40 -24.32 21.08
N GLY A 11 5.85 -25.25 20.32
CA GLY A 11 5.93 -26.68 20.60
C GLY A 11 7.06 -27.27 19.77
N LEU A 12 7.98 -27.99 20.41
CA LEU A 12 8.87 -28.88 19.68
C LEU A 12 8.05 -30.12 19.30
N CYS A 13 7.82 -30.31 18.01
CA CYS A 13 7.16 -31.50 17.50
C CYS A 13 8.19 -32.33 16.74
N GLU A 14 8.23 -33.63 17.03
CA GLU A 14 8.96 -34.60 16.24
C GLU A 14 8.00 -35.22 15.23
N ILE A 15 8.37 -35.20 13.95
CA ILE A 15 7.60 -35.86 12.89
C ILE A 15 8.05 -37.32 12.87
N ILE A 16 7.23 -38.21 13.41
CA ILE A 16 7.54 -39.66 13.55
C ILE A 16 7.24 -40.41 12.23
N ASP A 17 6.21 -39.98 11.51
CA ASP A 17 5.84 -40.53 10.21
C ASP A 17 5.23 -39.40 9.36
N ALA A 18 5.72 -39.27 8.13
CA ALA A 18 5.24 -38.31 7.16
C ALA A 18 5.03 -39.02 5.83
N LYS A 19 3.76 -39.12 5.42
CA LYS A 19 3.42 -39.54 4.07
C LYS A 19 3.45 -38.31 3.18
N PHE A 20 4.50 -38.22 2.38
CA PHE A 20 4.56 -37.27 1.28
C PHE A 20 3.76 -37.87 0.13
N GLU A 21 2.54 -37.40 -0.06
CA GLU A 21 1.85 -37.62 -1.33
C GLU A 21 2.65 -36.86 -2.39
N ARG A 22 3.14 -37.57 -3.42
CA ARG A 22 3.66 -36.88 -4.59
C ARG A 22 2.47 -36.16 -5.20
N GLU A 23 2.54 -34.83 -5.17
CA GLU A 23 1.55 -33.98 -5.79
C GLU A 23 1.35 -34.44 -7.24
N ASN A 24 0.08 -34.69 -7.59
CA ASN A 24 -0.39 -35.36 -8.81
C ASN A 24 0.34 -34.94 -10.08
N ASP A 25 0.32 -35.85 -11.06
CA ASP A 25 0.88 -35.82 -12.43
C ASP A 25 0.47 -34.60 -13.28
N LEU A 26 0.75 -33.38 -12.82
CA LEU A 26 0.72 -32.19 -13.66
C LEU A 26 1.87 -32.33 -14.64
N LYS A 27 1.59 -32.17 -15.94
CA LYS A 27 2.59 -32.23 -17.01
C LYS A 27 3.76 -31.30 -16.64
N ARG A 28 4.87 -31.92 -16.27
CA ARG A 28 6.12 -31.20 -15.99
C ARG A 28 6.97 -31.03 -17.24
N SER A 29 6.61 -31.70 -18.33
CA SER A 29 7.22 -31.52 -19.64
C SER A 29 6.29 -30.77 -20.58
N LEU A 30 6.81 -29.73 -21.22
CA LEU A 30 6.09 -28.85 -22.13
C LEU A 30 6.55 -29.12 -23.56
N SER A 31 5.66 -29.63 -24.40
CA SER A 31 5.87 -29.67 -25.84
C SER A 31 5.75 -28.27 -26.45
N LYS A 32 6.09 -28.11 -27.72
CA LYS A 32 5.88 -26.85 -28.44
C LYS A 32 4.43 -26.38 -28.31
N GLU A 33 4.26 -25.08 -28.04
CA GLU A 33 3.00 -24.40 -27.75
C GLU A 33 2.29 -24.81 -26.43
N ASP A 34 2.79 -25.78 -25.68
CA ASP A 34 2.24 -26.11 -24.36
C ASP A 34 2.52 -24.96 -23.38
N GLU A 35 1.58 -24.76 -22.46
CA GLU A 35 1.65 -23.74 -21.41
C GLU A 35 1.70 -24.40 -20.03
N VAL A 36 2.45 -23.77 -19.12
CA VAL A 36 2.39 -24.04 -17.68
C VAL A 36 1.98 -22.76 -16.95
N HIS A 37 1.10 -22.92 -15.97
CA HIS A 37 0.73 -21.84 -15.06
C HIS A 37 1.38 -22.12 -13.71
N ILE A 38 2.03 -21.10 -13.17
CA ILE A 38 2.87 -21.19 -11.98
C ILE A 38 2.29 -20.25 -10.93
N LEU A 39 1.88 -20.78 -9.78
CA LEU A 39 1.46 -20.00 -8.63
C LEU A 39 2.66 -19.70 -7.74
N CYS A 40 2.87 -18.43 -7.40
CA CYS A 40 3.81 -18.01 -6.37
C CYS A 40 3.18 -18.27 -4.99
N GLU A 41 3.54 -19.37 -4.32
CA GLU A 41 3.02 -19.69 -2.98
C GLU A 41 3.65 -18.79 -1.90
N SER A 42 4.92 -18.41 -2.12
CA SER A 42 5.62 -17.39 -1.32
C SER A 42 6.02 -16.20 -2.20
N ASP A 43 6.46 -15.11 -1.57
CA ASP A 43 6.97 -13.96 -2.31
C ASP A 43 8.22 -14.37 -3.10
N LEU A 44 8.32 -13.95 -4.36
CA LEU A 44 9.41 -14.25 -5.28
C LEU A 44 10.21 -12.97 -5.56
N ILE A 45 11.51 -13.00 -5.29
CA ILE A 45 12.42 -11.90 -5.59
C ILE A 45 13.27 -12.31 -6.79
N VAL A 46 13.15 -11.57 -7.89
CA VAL A 46 13.99 -11.71 -9.08
C VAL A 46 14.66 -10.38 -9.41
N ARG A 47 15.74 -10.45 -10.19
CA ARG A 47 16.55 -9.29 -10.57
C ARG A 47 16.52 -9.10 -12.07
N ASN A 48 16.56 -7.84 -12.49
CA ASN A 48 16.80 -7.52 -13.89
C ASN A 48 18.28 -7.73 -14.27
N ARG A 49 18.59 -7.51 -15.54
CA ARG A 49 19.94 -7.64 -16.11
C ARG A 49 21.00 -6.78 -15.43
N ASN A 50 20.58 -5.69 -14.77
CA ASN A 50 21.47 -4.77 -14.08
C ASN A 50 21.68 -5.17 -12.60
N GLY A 51 21.12 -6.29 -12.15
CA GLY A 51 21.22 -6.78 -10.78
C GLY A 51 20.28 -6.11 -9.78
N TYR A 52 19.34 -5.26 -10.24
CA TYR A 52 18.35 -4.64 -9.35
C TYR A 52 17.11 -5.52 -9.21
N PRO A 53 16.52 -5.63 -8.00
CA PRO A 53 15.25 -6.31 -7.81
C PRO A 53 14.15 -5.66 -8.65
N GLU A 54 13.47 -6.47 -9.47
CA GLU A 54 12.43 -5.98 -10.38
C GLU A 54 11.31 -7.03 -10.47
N PRO A 55 10.08 -6.71 -10.04
CA PRO A 55 8.98 -7.66 -10.01
C PRO A 55 8.25 -7.70 -11.36
N SER A 56 8.96 -8.09 -12.42
CA SER A 56 8.44 -8.15 -13.80
C SER A 56 8.58 -9.54 -14.42
N LEU A 57 7.75 -9.83 -15.43
CA LEU A 57 7.87 -11.07 -16.20
C LEU A 57 9.19 -11.13 -16.97
N ASP A 58 9.70 -9.99 -17.46
CA ASP A 58 11.00 -9.92 -18.11
C ASP A 58 12.16 -10.26 -17.17
N ALA A 59 12.10 -9.77 -15.91
CA ALA A 59 13.09 -10.11 -14.90
C ALA A 59 13.01 -11.60 -14.50
N PHE A 60 11.80 -12.15 -14.41
CA PHE A 60 11.63 -13.58 -14.18
C PHE A 60 12.14 -14.43 -15.34
N LYS A 61 11.81 -14.07 -16.59
CA LYS A 61 12.37 -14.71 -17.79
C LYS A 61 13.89 -14.66 -17.80
N PHE A 62 14.47 -13.50 -17.48
CA PHE A 62 15.91 -13.34 -17.39
C PHE A 62 16.50 -14.27 -16.32
N TYR A 63 15.89 -14.33 -15.14
CA TYR A 63 16.28 -15.26 -14.07
C TYR A 63 16.25 -16.72 -14.55
N LEU A 64 15.18 -17.14 -15.23
CA LEU A 64 15.06 -18.49 -15.78
C LEU A 64 16.17 -18.80 -16.77
N HIS A 65 16.44 -17.91 -17.73
CA HIS A 65 17.49 -18.13 -18.72
C HIS A 65 18.90 -18.19 -18.10
N GLU A 66 19.12 -17.48 -17.00
CA GLU A 66 20.40 -17.46 -16.29
C GLU A 66 20.65 -18.75 -15.49
N HIS A 67 19.60 -19.29 -14.85
CA HIS A 67 19.73 -20.43 -13.93
C HIS A 67 19.39 -21.78 -14.59
N PHE A 68 18.57 -21.76 -15.64
CA PHE A 68 18.09 -22.92 -16.39
C PHE A 68 18.25 -22.64 -17.89
N PRO A 69 19.46 -22.81 -18.46
CA PRO A 69 19.73 -22.53 -19.86
C PRO A 69 18.80 -23.26 -20.85
N GLU A 70 18.31 -24.44 -20.48
CA GLU A 70 17.32 -25.23 -21.20
C GLU A 70 15.93 -24.58 -21.29
N PHE A 71 15.65 -23.56 -20.49
CA PHE A 71 14.41 -22.78 -20.52
C PHE A 71 14.49 -21.57 -21.46
N SER A 72 15.52 -21.48 -22.31
CA SER A 72 15.71 -20.36 -23.24
C SER A 72 14.51 -20.11 -24.17
N ASP A 73 13.77 -21.17 -24.47
CA ASP A 73 12.64 -21.16 -25.39
C ASP A 73 11.30 -20.93 -24.66
N LEU A 74 11.30 -20.82 -23.32
CA LEU A 74 10.12 -20.48 -22.55
C LEU A 74 9.87 -18.96 -22.61
N GLN A 75 8.64 -18.60 -22.96
CA GLN A 75 8.19 -17.22 -23.04
C GLN A 75 7.05 -16.94 -22.05
N PRO A 76 7.13 -15.83 -21.27
CA PRO A 76 6.00 -15.38 -20.49
C PRO A 76 4.81 -15.01 -21.36
N VAL A 77 3.62 -15.50 -21.01
CA VAL A 77 2.36 -15.14 -21.67
C VAL A 77 1.71 -14.00 -20.87
N TYR A 78 1.91 -12.77 -21.34
CA TYR A 78 1.61 -11.53 -20.62
C TYR A 78 0.12 -11.37 -20.28
N ASP A 79 -0.77 -11.73 -21.20
CA ASP A 79 -2.22 -11.61 -21.07
C ASP A 79 -2.84 -12.69 -20.16
N LYS A 80 -2.10 -13.78 -19.91
CA LYS A 80 -2.49 -14.87 -18.99
C LYS A 80 -1.73 -14.84 -17.66
N SER A 81 -0.84 -13.88 -17.46
CA SER A 81 -0.06 -13.73 -16.24
C SER A 81 -0.63 -12.61 -15.38
N TYR A 82 -0.71 -12.86 -14.07
CA TYR A 82 -1.17 -11.90 -13.08
C TYR A 82 -0.08 -11.70 -12.02
N LEU A 83 0.49 -10.50 -11.98
CA LEU A 83 1.51 -10.13 -11.00
C LEU A 83 0.94 -9.14 -9.99
N LYS A 84 1.08 -9.46 -8.70
CA LYS A 84 0.92 -8.50 -7.61
C LYS A 84 2.31 -8.11 -7.10
N VAL A 85 2.58 -6.82 -6.93
CA VAL A 85 3.87 -6.35 -6.41
C VAL A 85 3.77 -6.11 -4.90
N ARG A 86 4.80 -6.51 -4.16
CA ARG A 86 4.94 -6.23 -2.72
C ARG A 86 6.33 -5.69 -2.41
N PHE A 87 6.40 -4.72 -1.49
CA PHE A 87 7.67 -4.31 -0.88
C PHE A 87 7.95 -5.18 0.34
N ILE A 88 9.07 -5.87 0.31
CA ILE A 88 9.61 -6.66 1.41
C ILE A 88 10.61 -5.79 2.16
N GLY A 89 10.42 -5.68 3.47
CA GLY A 89 11.33 -4.98 4.37
C GLY A 89 11.36 -5.71 5.70
N GLY A 90 11.89 -5.04 6.72
CA GLY A 90 11.91 -5.60 8.07
C GLY A 90 12.99 -4.95 8.91
N PHE A 91 13.26 -5.55 10.06
CA PHE A 91 14.27 -5.06 10.99
C PHE A 91 15.28 -6.16 11.29
N ARG A 92 16.57 -5.86 11.07
CA ARG A 92 17.65 -6.81 11.35
C ARG A 92 18.05 -6.68 12.82
N GLY A 93 17.52 -7.56 13.66
CA GLY A 93 17.70 -7.51 15.11
C GLY A 93 19.17 -7.50 15.56
N VAL A 94 20.04 -8.25 14.88
CA VAL A 94 21.50 -8.30 15.18
C VAL A 94 22.15 -6.93 15.02
N TRP A 95 21.75 -6.16 14.00
CA TRP A 95 22.38 -4.88 13.65
C TRP A 95 21.59 -3.68 14.18
N ARG A 96 20.39 -3.92 14.71
CA ARG A 96 19.44 -2.89 15.14
C ARG A 96 19.13 -1.85 14.06
N LEU A 97 19.07 -2.29 12.80
CA LEU A 97 18.81 -1.44 11.65
C LEU A 97 17.67 -1.99 10.80
N GLU A 98 16.97 -1.10 10.10
CA GLU A 98 16.00 -1.47 9.09
C GLU A 98 16.69 -2.18 7.92
N ARG A 99 16.04 -3.22 7.40
CA ARG A 99 16.48 -3.90 6.18
C ARG A 99 16.14 -3.02 4.97
N PRO A 100 17.00 -3.01 3.93
CA PRO A 100 16.64 -2.38 2.67
C PRO A 100 15.30 -2.91 2.16
N HIS A 101 14.44 -2.00 1.68
CA HIS A 101 13.19 -2.38 1.06
C HIS A 101 13.45 -2.91 -0.35
N VAL A 102 12.95 -4.12 -0.63
CA VAL A 102 13.11 -4.82 -1.89
C VAL A 102 11.74 -5.07 -2.51
N GLN A 103 11.60 -4.89 -3.82
CA GLN A 103 10.39 -5.26 -4.52
C GLN A 103 10.39 -6.76 -4.84
N ALA A 104 9.24 -7.40 -4.66
CA ALA A 104 9.01 -8.80 -4.93
C ALA A 104 7.71 -9.00 -5.71
N ILE A 105 7.65 -10.07 -6.48
CA ILE A 105 6.40 -10.65 -6.97
C ILE A 105 5.73 -11.30 -5.76
N ALA A 106 4.54 -10.83 -5.41
CA ALA A 106 3.87 -11.21 -4.19
C ALA A 106 3.29 -12.64 -4.30
N SER A 107 3.20 -13.31 -3.16
CA SER A 107 2.44 -14.55 -3.01
C SER A 107 1.00 -14.38 -3.55
N GLY A 108 0.51 -15.42 -4.23
CA GLY A 108 -0.76 -15.41 -4.96
C GLY A 108 -0.68 -14.87 -6.40
N SER A 109 0.49 -14.43 -6.86
CA SER A 109 0.70 -14.10 -8.28
C SER A 109 0.74 -15.39 -9.12
N VAL A 110 0.27 -15.30 -10.36
CA VAL A 110 0.27 -16.41 -11.33
C VAL A 110 1.10 -16.00 -12.54
N ILE A 111 2.10 -16.81 -12.89
CA ILE A 111 2.96 -16.61 -14.05
C ILE A 111 2.66 -17.71 -15.05
N THR A 112 2.33 -17.35 -16.28
CA THR A 112 2.13 -18.31 -17.37
C THR A 112 3.36 -18.31 -18.26
N LEU A 113 3.95 -19.49 -18.48
CA LEU A 113 5.03 -19.70 -19.44
C LEU A 113 4.54 -20.59 -20.56
N LYS A 114 4.98 -20.30 -21.78
CA LYS A 114 4.70 -21.08 -22.98
C LYS A 114 6.01 -21.53 -23.61
N ASN A 115 6.08 -22.78 -24.05
CA ASN A 115 7.22 -23.24 -24.83
C ASN A 115 7.05 -22.83 -26.30
N GLU A 116 7.89 -21.92 -26.79
CA GLU A 116 7.91 -21.54 -28.21
C GLU A 116 8.94 -22.33 -29.03
N GLY A 117 9.74 -23.17 -28.37
CA GLY A 117 10.77 -24.02 -28.97
C GLY A 117 10.22 -25.34 -29.50
N GLU A 118 10.97 -25.95 -30.43
CA GLU A 118 10.62 -27.26 -30.99
C GLU A 118 10.93 -28.43 -30.03
N LYS A 119 11.75 -28.19 -29.01
CA LYS A 119 12.16 -29.21 -28.04
C LYS A 119 11.20 -29.24 -26.87
N GLU A 120 10.96 -30.43 -26.36
CA GLU A 120 10.26 -30.61 -25.09
C GLU A 120 11.13 -30.07 -23.93
N VAL A 121 10.51 -29.32 -23.01
CA VAL A 121 11.18 -28.69 -21.88
C VAL A 121 10.59 -29.21 -20.56
N ASP A 122 11.43 -29.80 -19.71
CA ASP A 122 11.03 -30.27 -18.38
C ASP A 122 11.18 -29.15 -17.33
N VAL A 123 10.06 -28.65 -16.83
CA VAL A 123 9.96 -27.58 -15.82
C VAL A 123 9.88 -28.12 -14.39
N SER A 124 10.12 -29.42 -14.15
CA SER A 124 10.07 -30.02 -12.81
C SER A 124 10.93 -29.30 -11.78
N GLU A 125 12.11 -28.83 -12.18
CA GLU A 125 13.07 -28.17 -11.29
C GLU A 125 12.51 -26.87 -10.69
N LEU A 126 11.62 -26.16 -11.41
CA LEU A 126 10.98 -24.95 -10.90
C LEU A 126 10.12 -25.20 -9.65
N PHE A 127 9.63 -26.42 -9.48
CA PHE A 127 8.69 -26.77 -8.41
C PHE A 127 9.35 -27.58 -7.28
N ASN A 128 10.50 -28.19 -7.55
CA ASN A 128 11.22 -29.00 -6.57
C ASN A 128 12.06 -28.14 -5.61
N GLU A 129 12.47 -26.95 -6.05
CA GLU A 129 13.31 -26.03 -5.27
C GLU A 129 12.70 -24.64 -5.15
N LEU A 130 13.17 -23.89 -4.15
CA LEU A 130 12.85 -22.47 -4.01
C LEU A 130 13.60 -21.66 -5.08
N GLN A 131 12.89 -20.76 -5.74
CA GLN A 131 13.39 -20.00 -6.89
C GLN A 131 13.67 -18.53 -6.56
N GLY A 132 14.54 -17.90 -7.32
CA GLY A 132 14.91 -16.49 -7.15
C GLY A 132 15.94 -16.26 -6.06
N TYR A 133 15.83 -15.13 -5.37
CA TYR A 133 16.79 -14.67 -4.36
C TYR A 133 16.18 -14.70 -2.95
N TYR A 134 17.05 -14.85 -1.94
CA TYR A 134 16.70 -14.98 -0.51
C TYR A 134 15.91 -16.28 -0.19
N THR A 135 16.20 -17.36 -0.90
CA THR A 135 15.52 -18.65 -0.72
C THR A 135 15.77 -19.24 0.67
N GLU A 136 16.90 -18.94 1.29
CA GLU A 136 17.23 -19.31 2.67
C GLU A 136 16.28 -18.70 3.72
N GLU A 137 15.54 -17.65 3.35
CA GLU A 137 14.52 -17.02 4.20
C GLU A 137 13.09 -17.50 3.86
N GLY A 138 12.94 -18.44 2.93
CA GLY A 138 11.67 -19.02 2.51
C GLY A 138 10.96 -18.25 1.39
N PHE A 139 11.67 -17.38 0.67
CA PHE A 139 11.18 -16.79 -0.58
C PHE A 139 11.27 -17.80 -1.73
N GLY A 140 10.45 -17.64 -2.76
CA GLY A 140 10.64 -18.37 -4.03
C GLY A 140 9.91 -19.69 -4.21
N LYS A 141 9.04 -20.10 -3.29
CA LYS A 141 8.20 -21.30 -3.45
C LYS A 141 7.20 -21.14 -4.58
N LEU A 142 7.37 -21.94 -5.63
CA LEU A 142 6.49 -22.01 -6.80
C LEU A 142 5.78 -23.36 -6.84
N VAL A 143 4.52 -23.36 -7.24
CA VAL A 143 3.73 -24.59 -7.43
C VAL A 143 2.99 -24.55 -8.76
N PRO A 144 2.79 -25.71 -9.42
CA PRO A 144 2.03 -25.76 -10.65
C PRO A 144 0.55 -25.45 -10.36
N PHE A 145 -0.05 -24.58 -11.17
CA PHE A 145 -1.42 -24.12 -11.02
C PHE A 145 -2.31 -24.73 -12.11
N PRO A 146 -3.23 -25.65 -11.78
CA PRO A 146 -4.11 -26.25 -12.79
C PRO A 146 -5.11 -25.21 -13.32
N LEU A 147 -5.03 -24.88 -14.62
CA LEU A 147 -6.14 -24.22 -15.30
C LEU A 147 -7.16 -25.26 -15.74
N GLY A 148 -8.25 -25.33 -15.00
CA GLY A 148 -9.41 -26.12 -15.35
C GLY A 148 -10.64 -25.55 -14.66
N ASN A 149 -11.82 -25.97 -15.11
CA ASN A 149 -13.07 -25.77 -14.39
C ASN A 149 -12.92 -26.46 -13.03
N THR A 150 -12.29 -25.78 -12.07
CA THR A 150 -12.52 -26.04 -10.67
C THR A 150 -13.96 -25.63 -10.51
N SER A 151 -14.87 -26.58 -10.69
CA SER A 151 -16.21 -26.46 -10.15
C SER A 151 -15.96 -25.99 -8.73
N ILE A 152 -16.40 -24.77 -8.40
CA ILE A 152 -16.40 -24.30 -7.04
C ILE A 152 -17.31 -25.29 -6.33
N GLN A 153 -16.72 -26.36 -5.82
CA GLN A 153 -17.41 -27.22 -4.90
C GLN A 153 -17.57 -26.30 -3.70
N SER A 154 -18.80 -25.87 -3.49
CA SER A 154 -19.20 -25.41 -2.17
C SER A 154 -18.86 -26.56 -1.25
N VAL A 155 -17.70 -26.49 -0.61
CA VAL A 155 -17.45 -27.26 0.59
C VAL A 155 -18.50 -26.69 1.54
N THR A 156 -19.58 -27.45 1.71
CA THR A 156 -20.36 -27.34 2.93
C THR A 156 -19.34 -27.70 3.98
N VAL A 157 -18.78 -26.67 4.61
CA VAL A 157 -18.10 -26.81 5.88
C VAL A 157 -19.12 -27.58 6.70
N SER A 158 -18.83 -28.86 6.96
CA SER A 158 -19.56 -29.59 7.97
C SER A 158 -19.37 -28.70 9.19
N ASP A 159 -20.47 -28.14 9.70
CA ASP A 159 -20.41 -27.22 10.81
C ASP A 159 -19.43 -27.83 11.83
N PRO A 160 -18.32 -27.13 12.18
CA PRO A 160 -17.51 -27.59 13.28
C PRO A 160 -18.48 -27.85 14.44
N PRO A 161 -18.30 -28.95 15.19
CA PRO A 161 -19.24 -29.30 16.26
C PRO A 161 -19.53 -28.04 17.04
N ASP A 162 -20.83 -27.71 17.12
CA ASP A 162 -21.44 -26.46 17.57
C ASP A 162 -20.89 -26.02 18.94
N GLU A 163 -19.65 -25.54 18.99
CA GLU A 163 -19.15 -24.72 20.07
C GLU A 163 -19.42 -23.29 19.63
N LYS A 164 -20.66 -22.86 19.87
CA LYS A 164 -21.04 -21.46 19.93
C LYS A 164 -20.17 -20.78 20.97
N ASN A 165 -19.00 -20.35 20.51
CA ASN A 165 -18.14 -19.46 21.25
C ASN A 165 -18.48 -18.06 20.75
N ASP A 166 -19.50 -17.45 21.35
CA ASP A 166 -20.03 -16.11 21.02
C ASP A 166 -18.92 -15.03 20.91
N ASN A 167 -17.74 -15.30 21.50
CA ASN A 167 -16.57 -14.44 21.44
C ASN A 167 -15.90 -14.34 20.05
N ASN A 168 -15.96 -15.37 19.20
CA ASN A 168 -15.27 -15.37 17.90
C ASN A 168 -16.05 -14.61 16.80
N GLN A 169 -17.38 -14.56 16.90
CA GLN A 169 -18.23 -13.86 15.95
C GLN A 169 -18.10 -12.34 16.13
N VAL A 170 -18.11 -11.87 17.38
CA VAL A 170 -17.88 -10.47 17.74
C VAL A 170 -16.48 -9.99 17.32
N ALA A 171 -15.46 -10.83 17.45
CA ALA A 171 -14.10 -10.50 17.02
C ALA A 171 -14.00 -10.29 15.49
N THR A 172 -14.67 -11.13 14.72
CA THR A 172 -14.68 -11.04 13.24
C THR A 172 -15.47 -9.81 12.77
N GLU A 173 -16.62 -9.52 13.38
CA GLU A 173 -17.42 -8.33 13.09
C GLU A 173 -16.68 -7.03 13.43
N ASN A 174 -15.94 -7.01 14.54
CA ASN A 174 -15.12 -5.85 14.91
C ASN A 174 -13.99 -5.58 13.92
N ILE A 175 -13.29 -6.62 13.43
CA ILE A 175 -12.23 -6.46 12.42
C ILE A 175 -12.79 -5.93 11.10
N ILE A 176 -13.93 -6.46 10.66
CA ILE A 176 -14.61 -6.00 9.43
C ILE A 176 -15.03 -4.54 9.58
N LYS A 177 -15.56 -4.16 10.75
CA LYS A 177 -15.95 -2.78 11.06
C LYS A 177 -14.75 -1.84 11.07
N GLU A 178 -13.66 -2.20 11.72
CA GLU A 178 -12.41 -1.42 11.73
C GLU A 178 -11.86 -1.22 10.31
N PHE A 179 -11.90 -2.26 9.48
CA PHE A 179 -11.45 -2.18 8.10
C PHE A 179 -12.37 -1.28 7.25
N ALA A 180 -13.68 -1.39 7.41
CA ALA A 180 -14.64 -0.51 6.74
C ALA A 180 -14.44 0.95 7.15
N ASP A 181 -14.24 1.22 8.45
CA ASP A 181 -13.94 2.54 9.00
C ASP A 181 -12.67 3.14 8.38
N TYR A 182 -11.62 2.32 8.24
CA TYR A 182 -10.39 2.71 7.55
C TYR A 182 -10.63 3.05 6.07
N LEU A 183 -11.38 2.23 5.33
CA LEU A 183 -11.69 2.48 3.92
C LEU A 183 -12.47 3.79 3.73
N HIS A 184 -13.48 4.03 4.56
CA HIS A 184 -14.24 5.28 4.54
C HIS A 184 -13.33 6.49 4.80
N LEU A 185 -12.41 6.37 5.76
CA LEU A 185 -11.47 7.42 6.10
C LEU A 185 -10.56 7.75 4.92
N GLN A 186 -9.97 6.73 4.28
CA GLN A 186 -9.11 6.93 3.11
C GLN A 186 -9.86 7.56 1.94
N SER A 187 -11.10 7.11 1.67
CA SER A 187 -11.95 7.67 0.62
C SER A 187 -12.28 9.16 0.87
N THR A 188 -12.60 9.50 2.11
CA THR A 188 -12.86 10.89 2.53
C THR A 188 -11.60 11.75 2.38
N LEU A 189 -10.44 11.26 2.82
CA LEU A 189 -9.17 11.95 2.66
C LEU A 189 -8.84 12.21 1.19
N GLN A 190 -9.06 11.23 0.31
CA GLN A 190 -8.86 11.38 -1.12
C GLN A 190 -9.77 12.46 -1.72
N SER A 191 -11.04 12.48 -1.31
CA SER A 191 -12.02 13.50 -1.74
C SER A 191 -11.64 14.91 -1.28
N ILE A 192 -11.13 15.03 -0.05
CA ILE A 192 -10.60 16.30 0.49
C ILE A 192 -9.38 16.76 -0.30
N ARG A 193 -8.42 15.85 -0.58
CA ARG A 193 -7.22 16.17 -1.38
C ARG A 193 -7.58 16.66 -2.77
N ARG A 194 -8.53 15.99 -3.45
CA ARG A 194 -9.03 16.42 -4.77
C ARG A 194 -9.64 17.82 -4.71
N SER A 195 -10.47 18.09 -3.70
CA SER A 195 -11.03 19.44 -3.49
C SER A 195 -9.97 20.49 -3.22
N ALA A 196 -8.95 20.17 -2.42
CA ALA A 196 -7.83 21.07 -2.14
C ALA A 196 -7.04 21.39 -3.41
N LEU A 197 -6.83 20.38 -4.26
CA LEU A 197 -6.15 20.51 -5.54
C LEU A 197 -6.93 21.41 -6.51
N GLU A 198 -8.23 21.17 -6.68
CA GLU A 198 -9.09 22.02 -7.51
C GLU A 198 -9.15 23.46 -7.02
N ASN A 199 -9.30 23.66 -5.70
CA ASN A 199 -9.29 24.99 -5.10
C ASN A 199 -7.93 25.66 -5.25
N GLY A 200 -6.81 24.94 -5.10
CA GLY A 200 -5.46 25.46 -5.28
C GLY A 200 -5.18 25.86 -6.74
N LYS A 201 -5.70 25.09 -7.71
CA LYS A 201 -5.61 25.42 -9.14
C LYS A 201 -6.39 26.70 -9.47
N LYS A 202 -7.59 26.88 -8.91
CA LYS A 202 -8.43 28.07 -9.14
C LYS A 202 -7.98 29.31 -8.37
N ASN A 203 -7.31 29.14 -7.23
CA ASN A 203 -6.90 30.25 -6.39
C ASN A 203 -5.44 30.67 -6.62
N ASN A 204 -5.19 31.97 -6.43
CA ASN A 204 -3.86 32.50 -6.18
C ASN A 204 -3.86 33.19 -4.81
N LEU A 205 -2.78 33.00 -4.04
CA LEU A 205 -2.56 33.68 -2.76
C LEU A 205 -1.57 34.83 -2.94
N SER A 206 -2.00 36.04 -2.59
CA SER A 206 -1.15 37.25 -2.62
C SER A 206 -0.28 37.36 -1.36
N ILE A 207 0.51 36.31 -1.10
CA ILE A 207 1.44 36.22 0.04
C ILE A 207 2.84 35.78 -0.41
N SER A 208 3.89 36.08 0.35
CA SER A 208 5.27 35.72 -0.03
C SER A 208 5.50 34.20 -0.05
N ASN A 209 6.47 33.74 -0.85
CA ASN A 209 6.90 32.33 -0.85
C ASN A 209 7.40 31.87 0.54
N SER A 210 7.98 32.79 1.31
CA SER A 210 8.41 32.53 2.69
C SER A 210 7.22 32.30 3.63
N LEU A 211 6.11 33.03 3.46
CA LEU A 211 4.90 32.80 4.25
C LEU A 211 4.19 31.51 3.84
N ILE A 212 4.13 31.19 2.55
CA ILE A 212 3.60 29.90 2.08
C ILE A 212 4.41 28.72 2.65
N SER A 213 5.73 28.81 2.60
CA SER A 213 6.62 27.76 3.13
C SER A 213 6.47 27.62 4.65
N PHE A 214 6.32 28.74 5.36
CA PHE A 214 6.03 28.73 6.79
C PHE A 214 4.70 28.04 7.09
N LEU A 215 3.62 28.40 6.39
CA LEU A 215 2.30 27.80 6.62
C LEU A 215 2.31 26.29 6.29
N TYR A 216 2.94 25.90 5.19
CA TYR A 216 3.03 24.51 4.75
C TYR A 216 3.83 23.65 5.75
N ASN A 217 5.00 24.12 6.18
CA ASN A 217 5.81 23.40 7.17
C ASN A 217 5.13 23.41 8.56
N GLY A 218 4.53 24.54 8.94
CA GLY A 218 3.81 24.69 10.19
C GLY A 218 2.68 23.67 10.30
N ILE A 219 1.77 23.62 9.32
CA ILE A 219 0.61 22.72 9.38
C ILE A 219 1.00 21.24 9.34
N ARG A 220 2.11 20.87 8.68
CA ARG A 220 2.62 19.48 8.68
C ARG A 220 3.10 19.04 10.06
N ASN A 221 3.65 19.96 10.86
CA ASN A 221 4.33 19.66 12.11
C ASN A 221 3.44 19.76 13.35
N VAL A 222 2.21 20.27 13.22
CA VAL A 222 1.24 20.35 14.32
C VAL A 222 0.21 19.22 14.24
N SER A 223 -0.32 18.82 15.38
CA SER A 223 -1.29 17.72 15.53
C SER A 223 -2.65 18.17 16.02
N THR A 224 -2.77 19.41 16.52
CA THR A 224 -4.04 19.94 17.05
C THR A 224 -4.35 21.36 16.58
N PHE A 225 -5.63 21.74 16.67
CA PHE A 225 -6.07 23.13 16.46
C PHE A 225 -5.36 24.13 17.39
N ALA A 226 -5.08 23.73 18.63
CA ALA A 226 -4.42 24.59 19.61
C ALA A 226 -2.96 24.86 19.24
N GLU A 227 -2.20 23.83 18.85
CA GLU A 227 -0.82 23.99 18.38
C GLU A 227 -0.75 24.87 17.12
N TRP A 228 -1.69 24.66 16.19
CA TRP A 228 -1.78 25.48 15.00
C TRP A 228 -2.07 26.95 15.32
N HIS A 229 -2.98 27.20 16.26
CA HIS A 229 -3.30 28.54 16.73
C HIS A 229 -2.07 29.24 17.33
N ASN A 230 -1.32 28.56 18.21
CA ASN A 230 -0.12 29.09 18.84
C ASN A 230 0.96 29.45 17.80
N LEU A 231 1.14 28.60 16.79
CA LEU A 231 2.09 28.85 15.71
C LEU A 231 1.69 30.08 14.87
N LEU A 232 0.37 30.30 14.67
CA LEU A 232 -0.13 31.47 13.97
C LEU A 232 -0.09 32.75 14.82
N SER A 233 -0.22 32.66 16.15
CA SER A 233 -0.10 33.83 17.04
C SER A 233 1.34 34.35 17.13
N ASP A 234 2.34 33.50 16.93
CA ASP A 234 3.76 33.89 16.96
C ASP A 234 4.23 34.62 15.68
N LEU A 235 3.32 34.89 14.75
CA LEU A 235 3.62 35.60 13.52
C LEU A 235 3.97 37.08 13.76
N ARG A 236 5.14 37.50 13.28
CA ARG A 236 5.51 38.92 13.21
C ARG A 236 4.47 39.73 12.44
N ARG A 237 4.21 40.98 12.88
CA ARG A 237 3.19 41.91 12.34
C ARG A 237 3.10 41.98 10.81
N LYS A 238 4.24 42.03 10.10
CA LYS A 238 4.27 42.05 8.61
C LYS A 238 3.72 40.77 7.95
N LYS A 239 3.90 39.61 8.59
CA LYS A 239 3.32 38.33 8.13
C LYS A 239 1.85 38.22 8.53
N PHE A 240 1.47 38.80 9.66
CA PHE A 240 0.09 38.88 10.12
C PHE A 240 -0.79 39.65 9.11
N ASP A 241 -0.36 40.85 8.68
CA ASP A 241 -1.10 41.66 7.69
C ASP A 241 -1.24 40.95 6.33
N ALA A 242 -0.24 40.17 5.94
CA ALA A 242 -0.30 39.36 4.73
C ALA A 242 -1.29 38.19 4.88
N LEU A 243 -1.37 37.58 6.06
CA LEU A 243 -2.31 36.49 6.36
C LEU A 243 -3.76 36.98 6.41
N GLU A 244 -3.99 38.20 6.93
CA GLU A 244 -5.30 38.84 6.98
C GLU A 244 -5.95 38.93 5.58
N LYS A 245 -5.15 39.20 4.54
CA LYS A 245 -5.61 39.30 3.14
C LYS A 245 -6.07 37.96 2.55
N VAL A 246 -5.64 36.84 3.11
CA VAL A 246 -5.93 35.49 2.61
C VAL A 246 -6.68 34.62 3.61
N LYS A 247 -7.06 35.17 4.78
CA LYS A 247 -7.67 34.42 5.88
C LYS A 247 -8.88 33.60 5.44
N THR A 248 -9.74 34.15 4.59
CA THR A 248 -10.94 33.47 4.09
C THR A 248 -10.61 32.23 3.26
N LYS A 249 -9.54 32.26 2.47
CA LYS A 249 -9.09 31.13 1.63
C LYS A 249 -8.41 30.02 2.44
N LEU A 250 -7.96 30.34 3.66
CA LEU A 250 -7.30 29.43 4.59
C LEU A 250 -8.23 28.98 5.73
N PHE A 251 -9.52 29.37 5.66
CA PHE A 251 -10.53 29.15 6.71
C PHE A 251 -10.09 29.70 8.06
N LEU A 252 -9.46 30.87 8.06
CA LEU A 252 -9.03 31.57 9.27
C LEU A 252 -9.98 32.73 9.59
N GLU A 253 -10.19 32.96 10.86
CA GLU A 253 -10.88 34.11 11.44
C GLU A 253 -10.02 34.77 12.51
N LYS A 254 -10.22 36.07 12.70
CA LYS A 254 -9.48 36.84 13.69
C LYS A 254 -10.22 36.75 15.02
N LYS A 255 -9.53 36.38 16.10
CA LYS A 255 -10.13 36.44 17.44
C LYS A 255 -10.25 37.90 17.89
N ASN A 256 -11.43 38.29 18.35
CA ASN A 256 -11.74 39.64 18.82
C ASN A 256 -10.63 40.16 19.76
N ASN A 257 -10.14 41.38 19.48
CA ASN A 257 -9.10 42.11 20.21
C ASN A 257 -7.69 41.49 20.31
N SER A 258 -7.38 40.40 19.60
CA SER A 258 -6.04 39.79 19.59
C SER A 258 -5.38 39.81 18.21
N GLN A 259 -4.05 39.94 18.15
CA GLN A 259 -3.25 39.65 16.95
C GLN A 259 -3.12 38.13 16.77
N SER A 260 -4.25 37.41 16.71
CA SER A 260 -4.25 35.96 16.54
C SER A 260 -5.32 35.50 15.55
N PHE A 261 -5.05 34.38 14.90
CA PHE A 261 -5.97 33.72 13.98
C PHE A 261 -6.40 32.37 14.56
N SER A 262 -7.71 32.10 14.53
CA SER A 262 -8.27 30.76 14.75
C SER A 262 -8.84 30.22 13.45
N ILE A 263 -9.07 28.91 13.40
CA ILE A 263 -9.78 28.32 12.26
C ILE A 263 -11.27 28.58 12.42
N ASN A 264 -11.88 29.09 11.36
CA ASN A 264 -13.32 29.11 11.21
C ASN A 264 -13.79 27.69 10.86
N LYS A 265 -14.05 26.91 11.91
CA LYS A 265 -14.44 25.50 11.79
C LYS A 265 -15.69 25.35 10.93
N ASP A 266 -16.71 26.19 11.12
CA ASP A 266 -17.97 26.10 10.39
C ASP A 266 -17.82 26.22 8.87
N LYS A 267 -16.99 27.17 8.41
CA LYS A 267 -16.70 27.31 6.96
C LYS A 267 -15.93 26.11 6.43
N PHE A 268 -14.99 25.58 7.20
CA PHE A 268 -14.24 24.41 6.77
C PHE A 268 -15.11 23.14 6.75
N THR A 269 -15.88 22.89 7.80
CA THR A 269 -16.80 21.74 7.88
C THR A 269 -17.86 21.82 6.81
N HIS A 270 -18.39 23.01 6.49
CA HIS A 270 -19.30 23.20 5.35
C HIS A 270 -18.66 22.80 4.01
N LEU A 271 -17.37 23.11 3.79
CA LEU A 271 -16.68 22.73 2.55
C LEU A 271 -16.54 21.20 2.40
N ILE A 272 -16.32 20.49 3.51
CA ILE A 272 -16.06 19.05 3.48
C ILE A 272 -17.31 18.20 3.75
N ARG A 273 -18.44 18.82 4.16
CA ARG A 273 -19.67 18.10 4.55
C ARG A 273 -20.16 17.14 3.48
N GLU A 274 -20.20 17.57 2.23
CA GLU A 274 -20.64 16.75 1.08
C GLU A 274 -19.62 15.68 0.67
N LYS A 275 -18.41 15.72 1.24
CA LYS A 275 -17.29 14.80 0.92
C LYS A 275 -17.08 13.74 1.98
N LEU A 276 -17.81 13.84 3.09
CA LEU A 276 -17.70 12.92 4.21
C LEU A 276 -18.57 11.70 3.97
N THR A 277 -17.96 10.53 4.12
CA THR A 277 -18.73 9.28 4.14
C THR A 277 -19.45 9.08 5.47
N ARG A 278 -18.98 9.73 6.55
CA ARG A 278 -19.61 9.73 7.87
C ARG A 278 -19.68 11.14 8.44
N SER A 279 -20.89 11.62 8.70
CA SER A 279 -21.14 12.95 9.28
C SER A 279 -20.67 13.06 10.73
N GLU A 280 -20.63 11.95 11.46
CA GLU A 280 -20.21 11.87 12.87
C GLU A 280 -18.77 12.36 13.10
N TRP A 281 -17.89 12.23 12.10
CA TRP A 281 -16.51 12.74 12.20
C TRP A 281 -16.41 14.26 12.32
N LEU A 282 -17.50 14.99 12.04
CA LEU A 282 -17.55 16.43 12.29
C LEU A 282 -17.68 16.78 13.78
N ASN A 283 -18.04 15.81 14.62
CA ASN A 283 -18.17 16.00 16.06
C ASN A 283 -16.83 15.80 16.80
N ASP A 284 -15.83 15.26 16.12
CA ASP A 284 -14.49 15.00 16.66
C ASP A 284 -13.48 16.04 16.15
N ASP A 285 -13.04 16.91 17.05
CA ASP A 285 -12.09 17.97 16.75
C ASP A 285 -10.74 17.46 16.21
N GLU A 286 -10.28 16.28 16.65
CA GLU A 286 -9.03 15.70 16.17
C GLU A 286 -9.17 15.24 14.71
N MET A 287 -10.31 14.63 14.38
CA MET A 287 -10.64 14.22 13.02
C MET A 287 -10.85 15.42 12.10
N VAL A 288 -11.59 16.45 12.54
CA VAL A 288 -11.75 17.69 11.76
C VAL A 288 -10.40 18.37 11.54
N PHE A 289 -9.51 18.35 12.54
CA PHE A 289 -8.16 18.89 12.36
C PHE A 289 -7.34 18.06 11.37
N ARG A 290 -7.42 16.73 11.42
CA ARG A 290 -6.77 15.84 10.45
C ARG A 290 -7.21 16.16 9.02
N PHE A 291 -8.50 16.36 8.80
CA PHE A 291 -9.06 16.78 7.52
C PHE A 291 -8.55 18.16 7.08
N TYR A 292 -8.53 19.13 8.01
CA TYR A 292 -7.99 20.46 7.75
C TYR A 292 -6.52 20.41 7.36
N LYS A 293 -5.71 19.64 8.11
CA LYS A 293 -4.28 19.45 7.87
C LYS A 293 -4.01 18.87 6.48
N GLU A 294 -4.75 17.83 6.09
CA GLU A 294 -4.66 17.22 4.77
C GLU A 294 -5.06 18.20 3.66
N TYR A 295 -6.18 18.88 3.81
CA TYR A 295 -6.62 19.92 2.87
C TYR A 295 -5.56 21.00 2.69
N MET A 296 -5.05 21.57 3.79
CA MET A 296 -4.12 22.70 3.76
C MET A 296 -2.76 22.31 3.21
N THR A 297 -2.30 21.09 3.49
CA THR A 297 -1.03 20.58 2.97
C THR A 297 -1.05 20.53 1.45
N VAL A 298 -2.13 19.99 0.85
CA VAL A 298 -2.30 19.94 -0.61
C VAL A 298 -2.56 21.32 -1.20
N PHE A 299 -3.44 22.11 -0.58
CA PHE A 299 -3.76 23.44 -1.08
C PHE A 299 -2.52 24.34 -1.13
N LEU A 300 -1.72 24.37 -0.06
CA LEU A 300 -0.50 25.18 -0.01
C LEU A 300 0.60 24.64 -0.92
N SER A 301 0.70 23.32 -1.14
CA SER A 301 1.67 22.75 -2.07
C SER A 301 1.37 23.19 -3.51
N VAL A 302 0.11 23.12 -3.95
CA VAL A 302 -0.32 23.57 -5.28
C VAL A 302 -0.01 25.05 -5.48
N ILE A 303 -0.33 25.90 -4.50
CA ILE A 303 -0.03 27.34 -4.59
C ILE A 303 1.48 27.58 -4.67
N ARG A 304 2.30 26.82 -3.92
CA ARG A 304 3.77 26.89 -3.96
C ARG A 304 4.32 26.50 -5.33
N PHE A 305 3.80 25.44 -5.95
CA PHE A 305 4.21 25.01 -7.29
C PHE A 305 3.82 26.03 -8.36
N LYS A 306 2.59 26.57 -8.31
CA LYS A 306 2.15 27.64 -9.23
C LYS A 306 3.06 28.87 -9.16
N LYS A 307 3.47 29.28 -7.96
CA LYS A 307 4.41 30.41 -7.80
C LYS A 307 5.83 30.14 -8.29
N ARG A 308 6.20 28.87 -8.46
CA ARG A 308 7.49 28.45 -9.02
C ARG A 308 7.45 28.28 -10.54
N GLY A 309 6.30 28.49 -11.18
CA GLY A 309 6.15 28.38 -12.63
C GLY A 309 6.03 26.95 -13.16
N VAL A 310 5.77 25.97 -12.29
CA VAL A 310 5.51 24.58 -12.71
C VAL A 310 4.10 24.51 -13.29
N LYS A 311 3.97 24.17 -14.59
CA LYS A 311 2.71 24.23 -15.33
C LYS A 311 1.77 23.06 -15.05
N ASP A 312 2.31 21.90 -14.68
CA ASP A 312 1.52 20.70 -14.41
C ASP A 312 1.72 20.24 -12.97
N VAL A 313 0.68 20.45 -12.15
CA VAL A 313 0.55 19.82 -10.83
C VAL A 313 -0.55 18.77 -10.98
N GLU A 314 -0.14 17.58 -11.40
CA GLU A 314 -0.93 16.34 -11.31
C GLU A 314 -0.84 15.78 -9.89
#